data_AF-A0A4Q7IPD2-F1
#
_entry.id   AF-A0A4Q7IPD2-F1
#
_cell.length_a   1.000
_cell.length_b   1.000
_cell.length_c   1.000
_cell.angle_alpha   90.00
_cell.angle_beta   90.00
_cell.angle_gamma   90.00
#
_symmetry.space_group_name_H-M   'P 1'
#
loop_
_entity.id
_entity.type
_entity.pdbx_description
1 polymer ?
#
loop_
_entity_poly.entity_id
_entity_poly.type
_entity_poly.pdbx_seq_one_letter_code
_entity_poly.pdbx_strand_id
1 'polypeptide(L)'
;MSQPNIAVLDTGVDPSQLTIDQNKLSSVLISEKAASPGPHAALVINILGTVCPEAHIKHVGIMGPAGNANALDLFKGLTWCLQQDDIDVICLSLCYRHQEPIPEIERLLKQLEDKGVIVIASRHNDFPGERAYPADCDTTIGVDQFNGLKLGKFEVISDENKILGMNGHGIVTKLGTQAVSLDGNSFSAPILAARIANSRIKGKCTDLNKTWQTLAC
;
A
#
# COMPACT_ATOMS: atom_id res chain seq x y z
N MET A 1 -17.81 14.66 7.25
CA MET A 1 -17.24 13.61 6.37
C MET A 1 -16.33 12.76 7.25
N SER A 2 -16.43 11.43 7.16
CA SER A 2 -15.60 10.54 7.98
C SER A 2 -14.13 10.63 7.58
N GLN A 3 -13.25 10.55 8.57
CA GLN A 3 -11.81 10.35 8.39
C GLN A 3 -11.56 9.02 7.66
N PRO A 4 -10.67 8.95 6.65
CA PRO A 4 -10.43 7.70 5.94
C PRO A 4 -9.50 6.82 6.78
N ASN A 5 -9.69 5.51 6.70
CA ASN A 5 -8.80 4.55 7.35
C ASN A 5 -7.99 3.79 6.31
N ILE A 6 -6.67 3.85 6.43
CA ILE A 6 -5.76 3.15 5.53
C ILE A 6 -4.95 2.14 6.33
N ALA A 7 -5.04 0.86 5.98
CA ALA A 7 -4.17 -0.16 6.54
C ALA A 7 -2.86 -0.26 5.75
N VAL A 8 -1.74 -0.42 6.45
CA VAL A 8 -0.41 -0.56 5.87
C VAL A 8 0.18 -1.87 6.38
N LEU A 9 0.31 -2.88 5.52
CA LEU A 9 0.96 -4.14 5.87
C LEU A 9 2.42 -4.06 5.47
N ASP A 10 3.31 -3.94 6.45
CA ASP A 10 4.72 -3.69 6.19
C ASP A 10 5.65 -4.34 7.25
N THR A 11 6.89 -3.89 7.36
CA THR A 11 7.83 -4.24 8.44
C THR A 11 7.32 -3.74 9.78
N GLY A 12 7.97 -4.11 10.89
CA GLY A 12 7.79 -3.35 12.13
C GLY A 12 8.13 -1.86 11.93
N VAL A 13 7.52 -0.99 12.74
CA VAL A 13 7.73 0.46 12.70
C VAL A 13 8.30 0.97 14.02
N ASP A 14 9.31 1.83 13.94
CA ASP A 14 9.81 2.60 15.08
C ASP A 14 9.11 3.98 15.10
N PRO A 15 8.33 4.31 16.15
CA PRO A 15 7.63 5.59 16.24
C PRO A 15 8.53 6.83 16.17
N SER A 16 9.80 6.71 16.55
CA SER A 16 10.76 7.84 16.48
C SER A 16 11.11 8.23 15.04
N GLN A 17 10.87 7.34 14.08
CA GLN A 17 11.09 7.56 12.66
C GLN A 17 9.89 8.22 11.97
N LEU A 18 8.76 8.31 12.65
CA LEU A 18 7.52 8.87 12.12
C LEU A 18 7.49 10.39 12.25
N THR A 19 6.91 11.03 11.23
CA THR A 19 6.71 12.48 11.17
C THR A 19 5.25 12.90 11.13
N ILE A 20 4.35 11.90 11.06
CA ILE A 20 2.91 12.08 11.10
C ILE A 20 2.42 12.33 12.53
N ASP A 21 1.19 12.82 12.67
CA ASP A 21 0.51 12.85 13.97
C ASP A 21 0.26 11.42 14.45
N GLN A 22 0.96 11.01 15.50
CA GLN A 22 0.87 9.65 16.05
C GLN A 22 -0.51 9.35 16.67
N ASN A 23 -1.33 10.36 16.97
CA ASN A 23 -2.72 10.13 17.39
C ASN A 23 -3.60 9.58 16.25
N LYS A 24 -3.17 9.76 14.99
CA LYS A 24 -3.80 9.21 13.79
C LYS A 24 -3.17 7.87 13.37
N LEU A 25 -2.40 7.23 14.25
CA LEU A 25 -1.77 5.93 13.99
C LEU A 25 -2.22 4.91 15.04
N SER A 26 -2.59 3.73 14.56
CA SER A 26 -2.71 2.52 15.36
C SER A 26 -1.79 1.46 14.78
N SER A 27 -1.21 0.61 15.63
CA SER A 27 -0.20 -0.37 15.22
C SER A 27 -0.47 -1.72 15.88
N VAL A 28 -0.40 -2.80 15.09
CA VAL A 28 -0.45 -4.19 15.55
C VAL A 28 0.66 -4.99 14.88
N LEU A 29 1.25 -5.93 15.61
CA LEU A 29 2.21 -6.89 15.06
C LEU A 29 1.54 -8.24 14.91
N ILE A 30 1.48 -8.73 13.67
CA ILE A 30 0.85 -10.02 13.33
C ILE A 30 1.92 -11.12 13.19
N SER A 31 3.13 -10.74 12.78
CA SER A 31 4.29 -11.63 12.71
C SER A 31 5.33 -11.24 13.75
N GLU A 32 5.90 -12.22 14.45
CA GLU A 32 7.02 -12.00 15.38
C GLU A 32 8.24 -11.39 14.68
N LYS A 33 8.38 -11.62 13.36
CA LYS A 33 9.45 -11.01 12.54
C LYS A 33 9.38 -9.48 12.59
N ALA A 34 8.19 -8.92 12.66
CA ALA A 34 7.96 -7.48 12.72
C ALA A 34 8.24 -6.88 14.12
N ALA A 35 8.61 -7.69 15.12
CA ALA A 35 9.03 -7.18 16.42
C ALA A 35 10.34 -6.38 16.34
N SER A 36 11.18 -6.64 15.34
CA SER A 36 12.36 -5.82 15.04
C SER A 36 12.00 -4.84 13.91
N PRO A 37 11.88 -3.53 14.18
CA PRO A 37 11.48 -2.57 13.18
C PRO A 37 12.62 -2.27 12.19
N GLY A 38 12.23 -2.00 10.95
CA GLY A 38 13.09 -1.44 9.90
C GLY A 38 12.59 -0.05 9.48
N PRO A 39 13.34 0.69 8.65
CA PRO A 39 12.92 2.02 8.21
C PRO A 39 11.76 1.99 7.22
N HIS A 40 11.51 0.85 6.55
CA HIS A 40 10.61 0.75 5.41
C HIS A 40 9.17 1.15 5.76
N ALA A 41 8.58 0.57 6.81
CA ALA A 41 7.25 0.94 7.27
C ALA A 41 7.13 2.42 7.63
N ALA A 42 8.14 3.00 8.29
CA ALA A 42 8.12 4.41 8.64
C ALA A 42 8.12 5.32 7.41
N LEU A 43 8.91 5.00 6.38
CA LEU A 43 8.93 5.73 5.11
C LEU A 43 7.59 5.67 4.39
N VAL A 44 7.00 4.48 4.29
CA VAL A 44 5.68 4.24 3.67
C VAL A 44 4.59 5.04 4.40
N ILE A 45 4.56 4.96 5.73
CA ILE A 45 3.61 5.68 6.58
C ILE A 45 3.79 7.20 6.46
N ASN A 46 5.04 7.70 6.45
CA ASN A 46 5.33 9.13 6.32
C ASN A 46 4.90 9.68 4.95
N ILE A 47 5.13 8.94 3.87
CA ILE A 47 4.63 9.30 2.54
C ILE A 47 3.11 9.39 2.55
N LEU A 48 2.45 8.35 3.05
CA LEU A 48 0.99 8.26 3.08
C LEU A 48 0.38 9.40 3.92
N GLY A 49 0.90 9.67 5.12
CA GLY A 49 0.42 10.76 5.97
C GLY A 49 0.77 12.15 5.44
N THR A 50 1.81 12.30 4.63
CA THR A 50 2.09 13.57 3.92
C THR A 50 1.06 13.82 2.82
N VAL A 51 0.69 12.78 2.07
CA VAL A 51 -0.28 12.90 0.96
C VAL A 51 -1.72 12.97 1.48
N CYS A 52 -2.05 12.24 2.55
CA CYS A 52 -3.37 12.23 3.20
C CYS A 52 -3.26 12.50 4.71
N PRO A 53 -3.01 13.76 5.14
CA PRO A 53 -2.81 14.10 6.56
C PRO A 53 -4.00 13.83 7.47
N GLU A 54 -5.19 13.71 6.91
CA GLU A 54 -6.40 13.39 7.65
C GLU A 54 -6.63 11.90 7.83
N ALA A 55 -5.87 11.01 7.18
CA ALA A 55 -6.06 9.57 7.33
C ALA A 55 -5.73 9.09 8.74
N HIS A 56 -6.55 8.17 9.24
CA HIS A 56 -6.17 7.28 10.31
C HIS A 56 -5.46 6.07 9.71
N ILE A 57 -4.23 5.82 10.16
CA ILE A 57 -3.36 4.79 9.60
C ILE A 57 -3.38 3.59 10.55
N LYS A 58 -3.67 2.42 10.00
CA LYS A 58 -3.64 1.13 10.71
C LYS A 58 -2.42 0.35 10.25
N HIS A 59 -1.30 0.53 10.94
CA HIS A 59 -0.09 -0.23 10.68
C HIS A 59 -0.24 -1.68 11.14
N VAL A 60 0.12 -2.61 10.26
CA VAL A 60 0.03 -4.07 10.47
C VAL A 60 1.40 -4.67 10.15
N GLY A 61 2.21 -4.91 11.18
CA GLY A 61 3.55 -5.47 11.02
C GLY A 61 3.51 -6.96 10.67
N ILE A 62 3.92 -7.29 9.44
CA ILE A 62 3.98 -8.68 8.93
C ILE A 62 5.37 -9.09 8.44
N MET A 63 6.26 -8.13 8.15
CA MET A 63 7.61 -8.38 7.62
C MET A 63 8.69 -8.17 8.68
N GLY A 64 9.81 -8.88 8.54
CA GLY A 64 11.04 -8.55 9.28
C GLY A 64 11.69 -7.25 8.79
N PRO A 65 12.72 -6.73 9.49
CA PRO A 65 13.36 -5.46 9.16
C PRO A 65 14.06 -5.45 7.79
N ALA A 66 14.34 -6.63 7.23
CA ALA A 66 14.90 -6.80 5.89
C ALA A 66 13.82 -6.98 4.79
N GLY A 67 12.53 -6.74 5.11
CA GLY A 67 11.42 -6.89 4.15
C GLY A 67 11.02 -8.35 3.89
N ASN A 68 11.46 -9.29 4.73
CA ASN A 68 11.15 -10.71 4.55
C ASN A 68 9.83 -11.09 5.22
N ALA A 69 8.88 -11.61 4.43
CA ALA A 69 7.66 -12.27 4.88
C ALA A 69 7.40 -13.52 4.03
N ASN A 70 6.62 -14.45 4.55
CA ASN A 70 6.09 -15.57 3.77
C ASN A 70 4.58 -15.39 3.53
N ALA A 71 4.01 -16.25 2.68
CA ALA A 71 2.59 -16.22 2.36
C ALA A 71 1.66 -16.29 3.59
N LEU A 72 2.07 -17.02 4.64
CA LEU A 72 1.29 -17.11 5.88
C LEU A 72 1.27 -15.78 6.64
N ASP A 73 2.37 -15.02 6.64
CA ASP A 73 2.42 -13.68 7.23
C ASP A 73 1.43 -12.74 6.51
N LEU A 74 1.42 -12.74 5.17
CA LEU A 74 0.47 -11.96 4.37
C LEU A 74 -0.98 -12.40 4.62
N PHE A 75 -1.25 -13.71 4.61
CA PHE A 75 -2.57 -14.26 4.87
C PHE A 75 -3.11 -13.81 6.23
N LYS A 76 -2.30 -13.87 7.29
CA LYS A 76 -2.69 -13.41 8.63
C LYS A 76 -2.95 -11.90 8.67
N GLY A 77 -2.10 -11.10 8.02
CA GLY A 77 -2.28 -9.64 7.94
C GLY A 77 -3.57 -9.24 7.23
N LEU A 78 -3.85 -9.86 6.08
CA LEU A 78 -5.10 -9.64 5.33
C LEU A 78 -6.33 -10.13 6.10
N THR A 79 -6.21 -11.26 6.80
CA THR A 79 -7.28 -11.76 7.68
C THR A 79 -7.61 -10.75 8.78
N TRP A 80 -6.59 -10.16 9.42
CA TRP A 80 -6.81 -9.10 10.41
C TRP A 80 -7.52 -7.89 9.82
N CYS A 81 -7.13 -7.46 8.60
CA CYS A 81 -7.78 -6.36 7.91
C CYS A 81 -9.25 -6.69 7.59
N LEU A 82 -9.54 -7.90 7.14
CA LEU A 82 -10.90 -8.35 6.83
C LEU A 82 -11.80 -8.34 8.07
N GLN A 83 -11.24 -8.49 9.27
CA GLN A 83 -11.98 -8.41 10.54
C GLN A 83 -12.27 -6.97 10.99
N GLN A 84 -11.68 -5.95 10.34
CA GLN A 84 -12.00 -4.56 10.62
C GLN A 84 -13.17 -4.10 9.75
N ASP A 85 -14.08 -3.31 10.32
CA ASP A 85 -15.27 -2.81 9.61
C ASP A 85 -15.06 -1.42 8.98
N ASP A 86 -13.95 -0.76 9.27
CA ASP A 86 -13.72 0.65 8.97
C ASP A 86 -12.57 0.91 7.98
N ILE A 87 -11.86 -0.12 7.50
CA ILE A 87 -10.77 0.05 6.53
C ILE A 87 -11.34 0.42 5.16
N ASP A 88 -10.85 1.52 4.59
CA ASP A 88 -11.22 1.96 3.24
C ASP A 88 -10.23 1.46 2.19
N VAL A 89 -8.94 1.49 2.53
CA VAL A 89 -7.83 1.16 1.63
C VAL A 89 -6.78 0.33 2.37
N ILE A 90 -6.20 -0.65 1.68
CA ILE A 90 -5.04 -1.43 2.14
C ILE A 90 -3.87 -1.12 1.21
N CYS A 91 -2.73 -0.76 1.79
CA CYS A 91 -1.47 -0.55 1.09
C CYS A 91 -0.51 -1.70 1.38
N LEU A 92 -0.10 -2.41 0.33
CA LEU A 92 0.89 -3.49 0.33
C LEU A 92 2.14 -3.04 -0.43
N SER A 93 3.10 -2.46 0.26
CA SER A 93 4.41 -2.04 -0.29
C SER A 93 5.38 -3.22 -0.44
N LEU A 94 4.85 -4.37 -0.87
CA LEU A 94 5.53 -5.66 -0.97
C LEU A 94 4.97 -6.46 -2.15
N CYS A 95 5.73 -7.45 -2.61
CA CYS A 95 5.25 -8.48 -3.51
C CYS A 95 6.09 -9.77 -3.41
N TYR A 96 5.54 -10.84 -3.96
CA TYR A 96 6.21 -12.08 -4.27
C TYR A 96 6.38 -12.19 -5.79
N ARG A 97 7.62 -12.21 -6.24
CA ARG A 97 7.98 -12.37 -7.66
C ARG A 97 7.78 -13.83 -8.08
N HIS A 98 7.29 -14.04 -9.31
CA HIS A 98 7.14 -15.38 -9.92
C HIS A 98 6.32 -16.37 -9.09
N GLN A 99 5.46 -15.86 -8.21
CA GLN A 99 4.62 -16.69 -7.39
C GLN A 99 3.25 -16.83 -8.04
N GLU A 100 2.84 -18.07 -8.28
CA GLU A 100 1.47 -18.37 -8.67
C GLU A 100 0.48 -17.85 -7.62
N PRO A 101 -0.74 -17.47 -8.03
CA PRO A 101 -1.79 -17.07 -7.10
C PRO A 101 -1.99 -18.12 -6.01
N ILE A 102 -2.08 -17.66 -4.76
CA ILE A 102 -2.37 -18.53 -3.62
C ILE A 102 -3.88 -18.47 -3.37
N PRO A 103 -4.64 -19.57 -3.59
CA PRO A 103 -6.11 -19.54 -3.59
C PRO A 103 -6.72 -18.95 -2.31
N GLU A 104 -6.12 -19.20 -1.16
CA GLU A 104 -6.57 -18.68 0.12
C GLU A 104 -6.39 -17.16 0.23
N ILE A 105 -5.30 -16.61 -0.33
CA ILE A 105 -5.06 -15.17 -0.34
C ILE A 105 -5.97 -14.49 -1.38
N GLU A 106 -6.13 -15.09 -2.56
CA GLU A 106 -7.09 -14.64 -3.60
C GLU A 106 -8.51 -14.51 -3.03
N ARG A 107 -8.94 -15.54 -2.28
CA ARG A 107 -10.25 -15.50 -1.61
C ARG A 107 -10.35 -14.37 -0.60
N LEU A 108 -9.31 -14.11 0.20
CA LEU A 108 -9.29 -13.00 1.15
C LEU A 108 -9.37 -11.65 0.43
N LEU A 109 -8.60 -11.46 -0.65
CA LEU A 109 -8.61 -10.23 -1.44
C LEU A 109 -9.99 -10.00 -2.09
N LYS A 110 -10.62 -11.06 -2.61
CA LYS A 110 -12.00 -11.00 -3.10
C LYS A 110 -13.00 -10.59 -2.02
N GLN A 111 -12.87 -11.13 -0.81
CA GLN A 111 -13.73 -10.76 0.32
C GLN A 111 -13.53 -9.30 0.75
N LEU A 112 -12.31 -8.80 0.71
CA LEU A 112 -11.99 -7.39 0.96
C LEU A 112 -12.62 -6.48 -0.11
N GLU A 113 -12.50 -6.85 -1.39
CA GLU A 113 -13.16 -6.15 -2.49
C GLU A 113 -14.69 -6.15 -2.34
N ASP A 114 -15.31 -7.28 -1.97
CA ASP A 114 -16.75 -7.39 -1.72
C ASP A 114 -17.23 -6.53 -0.54
N LYS A 115 -16.35 -6.28 0.45
CA LYS A 115 -16.59 -5.32 1.54
C LYS A 115 -16.39 -3.86 1.13
N GLY A 116 -15.92 -3.61 -0.08
CA GLY A 116 -15.61 -2.30 -0.57
C GLY A 116 -14.29 -1.72 -0.04
N VAL A 117 -13.32 -2.60 0.23
CA VAL A 117 -11.94 -2.24 0.55
C VAL A 117 -11.13 -2.26 -0.73
N ILE A 118 -10.37 -1.19 -1.00
CA ILE A 118 -9.43 -1.16 -2.12
C ILE A 118 -8.07 -1.67 -1.66
N VAL A 119 -7.52 -2.66 -2.34
CA VAL A 119 -6.14 -3.13 -2.11
C VAL A 119 -5.22 -2.57 -3.18
N ILE A 120 -4.15 -1.92 -2.75
CA ILE A 120 -3.06 -1.43 -3.59
C ILE A 120 -1.81 -2.25 -3.28
N ALA A 121 -1.14 -2.78 -4.31
CA ALA A 121 0.13 -3.49 -4.12
C ALA A 121 1.19 -3.06 -5.13
N SER A 122 2.43 -2.92 -4.68
CA SER A 122 3.58 -2.62 -5.54
C SER A 122 4.11 -3.86 -6.25
N ARG A 123 4.45 -3.76 -7.53
CA ARG A 123 5.28 -4.74 -8.24
C ARG A 123 6.76 -4.61 -7.86
N HIS A 124 7.55 -5.57 -8.28
CA HIS A 124 8.98 -5.63 -7.99
C HIS A 124 9.75 -4.45 -8.61
N ASN A 125 10.67 -3.86 -7.86
CA ASN A 125 11.43 -2.68 -8.30
C ASN A 125 12.39 -3.00 -9.46
N ASP A 126 13.11 -4.12 -9.35
CA ASP A 126 14.15 -4.47 -10.33
C ASP A 126 13.63 -5.16 -11.61
N PHE A 127 12.34 -5.51 -11.67
CA PHE A 127 11.75 -6.28 -12.78
C PHE A 127 10.44 -5.65 -13.27
N PRO A 128 10.49 -4.42 -13.81
CA PRO A 128 9.29 -3.74 -14.33
C PRO A 128 8.61 -4.56 -15.43
N GLY A 129 7.29 -4.61 -15.40
CA GLY A 129 6.47 -5.37 -16.35
C GLY A 129 6.39 -6.87 -16.05
N GLU A 130 7.20 -7.41 -15.13
CA GLU A 130 7.02 -8.79 -14.66
C GLU A 130 5.86 -8.90 -13.68
N ARG A 131 5.14 -10.03 -13.75
CA ARG A 131 4.04 -10.32 -12.83
C ARG A 131 4.57 -10.47 -11.40
N ALA A 132 3.89 -9.85 -10.45
CA ALA A 132 4.20 -9.96 -9.04
C ALA A 132 2.91 -10.07 -8.22
N TYR A 133 2.85 -11.05 -7.32
CA TYR A 133 1.67 -11.28 -6.48
C TYR A 133 1.80 -10.52 -5.15
N PRO A 134 0.77 -9.84 -4.61
CA PRO A 134 -0.61 -9.76 -5.11
C PRO A 134 -0.89 -8.58 -6.06
N ALA A 135 0.12 -7.85 -6.54
CA ALA A 135 -0.09 -6.71 -7.44
C ALA A 135 -0.77 -7.06 -8.77
N ASP A 136 -0.62 -8.30 -9.23
CA ASP A 136 -1.24 -8.85 -10.43
C ASP A 136 -2.54 -9.64 -10.15
N CYS A 137 -3.08 -9.56 -8.93
CA CYS A 137 -4.37 -10.17 -8.62
C CYS A 137 -5.52 -9.29 -9.17
N ASP A 138 -6.54 -9.91 -9.76
CA ASP A 138 -7.70 -9.23 -10.36
C ASP A 138 -8.43 -8.27 -9.41
N THR A 139 -8.35 -8.51 -8.10
CA THR A 139 -9.02 -7.72 -7.05
C THR A 139 -8.11 -6.65 -6.43
N THR A 140 -6.87 -6.54 -6.90
CA THR A 140 -5.87 -5.57 -6.46
C THR A 140 -5.62 -4.55 -7.56
N ILE A 141 -5.26 -3.31 -7.18
CA ILE A 141 -4.68 -2.35 -8.12
C ILE A 141 -3.16 -2.42 -7.97
N GLY A 142 -2.49 -2.88 -9.02
CA GLY A 142 -1.03 -2.99 -9.04
C GLY A 142 -0.35 -1.66 -9.36
N VAL A 143 0.79 -1.40 -8.72
CA VAL A 143 1.64 -0.23 -8.99
C VAL A 143 2.97 -0.70 -9.54
N ASP A 144 3.29 -0.28 -10.75
CA ASP A 144 4.57 -0.54 -11.41
C ASP A 144 5.30 0.76 -11.70
N GLN A 145 6.61 0.67 -11.92
CA GLN A 145 7.39 1.85 -12.29
C GLN A 145 7.19 2.15 -13.76
N PHE A 146 7.04 3.43 -14.07
CA PHE A 146 6.92 3.91 -15.45
C PHE A 146 7.77 5.16 -15.64
N ASN A 147 8.79 5.01 -16.49
CA ASN A 147 9.77 6.05 -16.74
C ASN A 147 9.15 7.24 -17.47
N GLY A 148 9.67 8.44 -17.18
CA GLY A 148 9.22 9.68 -17.83
C GLY A 148 8.00 10.35 -17.21
N LEU A 149 7.38 9.73 -16.18
CA LEU A 149 6.30 10.37 -15.44
C LEU A 149 6.81 11.38 -14.41
N LYS A 150 6.06 12.46 -14.24
CA LYS A 150 6.27 13.39 -13.12
C LYS A 150 5.79 12.74 -11.83
N LEU A 151 6.40 13.10 -10.69
CA LEU A 151 5.96 12.64 -9.37
C LEU A 151 4.46 12.89 -9.18
N GLY A 152 3.77 11.87 -8.68
CA GLY A 152 2.32 11.92 -8.46
C GLY A 152 1.47 11.86 -9.75
N LYS A 153 2.06 11.68 -10.93
CA LYS A 153 1.32 11.27 -12.14
C LYS A 153 1.37 9.75 -12.26
N PHE A 154 0.38 9.21 -12.97
CA PHE A 154 0.32 7.81 -13.29
C PHE A 154 -0.30 7.61 -14.67
N GLU A 155 -0.05 6.45 -15.25
CA GLU A 155 -0.66 5.99 -16.50
C GLU A 155 -1.23 4.58 -16.31
N VAL A 156 -2.26 4.24 -17.06
CA VAL A 156 -2.77 2.86 -17.08
C VAL A 156 -1.85 2.03 -17.96
N ILE A 157 -1.07 1.13 -17.36
CA ILE A 157 -0.20 0.19 -18.10
C ILE A 157 -1.04 -1.01 -18.58
N SER A 158 -1.97 -1.49 -17.75
CA SER A 158 -2.87 -2.58 -18.10
C SER A 158 -4.25 -2.32 -17.51
N ASP A 159 -5.25 -2.20 -18.37
CA ASP A 159 -6.66 -2.08 -17.99
C ASP A 159 -7.19 -3.42 -17.46
N GLU A 160 -6.87 -4.52 -18.15
CA GLU A 160 -7.27 -5.88 -17.78
C GLU A 160 -6.79 -6.28 -16.38
N ASN A 161 -5.53 -5.99 -16.06
CA ASN A 161 -4.91 -6.37 -14.78
C ASN A 161 -4.88 -5.23 -13.75
N LYS A 162 -5.57 -4.11 -14.01
CA LYS A 162 -5.65 -2.93 -13.13
C LYS A 162 -4.27 -2.41 -12.68
N ILE A 163 -3.31 -2.33 -13.61
CA ILE A 163 -1.93 -1.90 -13.34
C ILE A 163 -1.73 -0.44 -13.70
N LEU A 164 -1.31 0.34 -12.71
CA LEU A 164 -0.95 1.74 -12.88
C LEU A 164 0.58 1.92 -12.84
N GLY A 165 1.11 2.57 -13.86
CA GLY A 165 2.48 3.02 -13.93
C GLY A 165 2.67 4.32 -13.17
N MET A 166 3.66 4.40 -12.29
CA MET A 166 3.98 5.59 -11.50
C MET A 166 5.46 5.92 -11.57
N ASN A 167 5.81 7.17 -11.26
CA ASN A 167 7.21 7.53 -11.07
C ASN A 167 7.70 6.96 -9.73
N GLY A 168 8.54 5.92 -9.81
CA GLY A 168 9.19 5.29 -8.67
C GLY A 168 10.50 5.94 -8.23
N HIS A 169 10.95 7.04 -8.82
CA HIS A 169 12.27 7.63 -8.54
C HIS A 169 12.17 9.06 -7.99
N GLY A 170 13.11 9.40 -7.10
CA GLY A 170 13.24 10.75 -6.53
C GLY A 170 12.08 11.12 -5.62
N ILE A 171 11.44 10.15 -4.98
CA ILE A 171 10.37 10.38 -4.00
C ILE A 171 11.02 10.92 -2.73
N VAL A 172 10.71 12.16 -2.36
CA VAL A 172 11.28 12.79 -1.17
C VAL A 172 10.29 12.69 0.00
N THR A 173 10.77 12.17 1.13
CA THR A 173 10.03 12.11 2.40
C THR A 173 10.99 12.37 3.57
N LYS A 174 10.52 12.14 4.80
CA LYS A 174 11.34 12.19 6.01
C LYS A 174 11.43 10.84 6.69
N LEU A 175 12.55 10.61 7.37
CA LEU A 175 12.75 9.56 8.36
C LEU A 175 13.19 10.24 9.66
N GLY A 176 12.27 10.39 10.61
CA GLY A 176 12.43 11.29 11.75
C GLY A 176 12.72 12.72 11.29
N THR A 177 13.87 13.26 11.68
CA THR A 177 14.27 14.64 11.30
C THR A 177 14.97 14.73 9.95
N GLN A 178 15.37 13.60 9.35
CA GLN A 178 16.17 13.58 8.13
C GLN A 178 15.28 13.55 6.89
N ALA A 179 15.58 14.41 5.91
CA ALA A 179 15.01 14.29 4.58
C ALA A 179 15.72 13.16 3.81
N VAL A 180 14.96 12.30 3.15
CA VAL A 180 15.47 11.17 2.38
C VAL A 180 14.86 11.17 0.98
N SER A 181 15.67 10.82 -0.01
CA SER A 181 15.23 10.55 -1.38
C SER A 181 15.17 9.06 -1.59
N LEU A 182 14.05 8.58 -2.14
CA LEU A 182 13.73 7.17 -2.25
C LEU A 182 13.40 6.80 -3.68
N ASP A 183 13.83 5.60 -4.04
CA ASP A 183 13.52 4.95 -5.31
C ASP A 183 12.86 3.59 -5.03
N GLY A 184 11.78 3.26 -5.75
CA GLY A 184 11.05 2.00 -5.67
C GLY A 184 9.53 2.14 -5.76
N ASN A 185 8.88 1.12 -6.32
CA ASN A 185 7.43 0.97 -6.39
C ASN A 185 6.79 0.91 -5.00
N SER A 186 7.51 0.36 -4.01
CA SER A 186 7.11 0.36 -2.59
C SER A 186 6.78 1.76 -2.05
N PHE A 187 7.36 2.82 -2.63
CA PHE A 187 7.12 4.20 -2.24
C PHE A 187 6.09 4.92 -3.13
N SER A 188 5.78 4.35 -4.31
CA SER A 188 4.69 4.83 -5.17
C SER A 188 3.32 4.32 -4.72
N ALA A 189 3.25 3.06 -4.26
CA ALA A 189 2.03 2.45 -3.72
C ALA A 189 1.36 3.30 -2.60
N PRO A 190 2.06 3.79 -1.56
CA PRO A 190 1.45 4.64 -0.53
C PRO A 190 0.96 5.98 -1.07
N ILE A 191 1.59 6.54 -2.11
CA ILE A 191 1.11 7.78 -2.75
C ILE A 191 -0.26 7.52 -3.40
N LEU A 192 -0.40 6.41 -4.12
CA LEU A 192 -1.67 6.03 -4.75
C LEU A 192 -2.75 5.74 -3.71
N ALA A 193 -2.44 4.94 -2.69
CA ALA A 193 -3.36 4.61 -1.60
C ALA A 193 -3.90 5.88 -0.92
N ALA A 194 -3.01 6.82 -0.58
CA ALA A 194 -3.36 8.09 0.04
C ALA A 194 -4.25 8.97 -0.88
N ARG A 195 -3.99 8.99 -2.19
CA ARG A 195 -4.82 9.76 -3.15
C ARG A 195 -6.21 9.18 -3.31
N ILE A 196 -6.33 7.85 -3.31
CA ILE A 196 -7.63 7.16 -3.34
C ILE A 196 -8.43 7.48 -2.09
N ALA A 197 -7.83 7.32 -0.91
CA ALA A 197 -8.47 7.65 0.36
C ALA A 197 -8.96 9.11 0.41
N ASN A 198 -8.10 10.07 0.05
CA ASN A 198 -8.48 11.49 -0.05
C ASN A 198 -9.65 11.75 -1.02
N SER A 199 -9.67 11.06 -2.15
CA SER A 199 -10.73 11.22 -3.16
C SER A 199 -12.06 10.68 -2.65
N ARG A 200 -12.03 9.56 -1.91
CA ARG A 200 -13.19 8.94 -1.26
C ARG A 200 -13.89 9.87 -0.28
N ILE A 201 -13.16 10.56 0.60
CA ILE A 201 -13.74 11.55 1.53
C ILE A 201 -14.49 12.66 0.77
N LYS A 202 -14.02 13.02 -0.43
CA LYS A 202 -14.62 14.07 -1.27
C LYS A 202 -15.80 13.57 -2.11
N GLY A 203 -16.30 12.36 -1.86
CA GLY A 203 -17.39 11.74 -2.61
C GLY A 203 -17.00 11.30 -4.03
N LYS A 204 -15.70 11.17 -4.32
CA LYS A 204 -15.18 10.60 -5.57
C LYS A 204 -14.67 9.17 -5.33
N CYS A 205 -14.41 8.40 -6.38
CA CYS A 205 -13.93 7.01 -6.24
C CYS A 205 -14.87 6.15 -5.37
N THR A 206 -16.18 6.37 -5.48
CA THR A 206 -17.21 5.62 -4.74
C THR A 206 -17.53 4.28 -5.39
N ASP A 207 -17.32 4.16 -6.71
CA ASP A 207 -17.32 2.89 -7.44
C ASP A 207 -15.90 2.32 -7.41
N LEU A 208 -15.70 1.34 -6.55
CA LEU A 208 -14.39 0.78 -6.24
C LEU A 208 -13.84 -0.04 -7.41
N ASN A 209 -14.72 -0.68 -8.19
CA ASN A 209 -14.36 -1.43 -9.39
C ASN A 209 -13.80 -0.54 -10.50
N LYS A 210 -14.18 0.75 -10.49
CA LYS A 210 -13.73 1.77 -11.46
C LYS A 210 -12.84 2.83 -10.85
N THR A 211 -12.45 2.70 -9.60
CA THR A 211 -11.68 3.74 -8.90
C THR A 211 -10.35 4.01 -9.59
N TRP A 212 -9.65 2.98 -10.05
CA TRP A 212 -8.40 3.12 -10.79
C TRP A 212 -8.57 3.83 -12.14
N GLN A 213 -9.69 3.62 -12.86
CA GLN A 213 -10.02 4.37 -14.09
C GLN A 213 -10.42 5.82 -13.79
N THR A 214 -11.15 6.05 -12.68
CA THR A 214 -11.62 7.38 -12.27
C THR A 214 -10.46 8.29 -11.88
N LEU A 215 -9.37 7.71 -11.35
CA LEU A 215 -8.18 8.48 -11.08
C LEU A 215 -7.57 8.99 -12.40
N ALA A 216 -7.56 8.18 -13.47
CA ALA A 216 -6.83 8.43 -14.72
C ALA A 216 -7.34 9.63 -15.54
N CYS A 217 -8.49 10.20 -15.16
CA CYS A 217 -9.12 11.36 -15.79
C CYS A 217 -8.93 12.63 -14.96
#